data_AF-A0A2N9HZC1-F1
#
_entry.id   AF-A0A2N9HZC1-F1
#
_cell.length_a   1.000
_cell.length_b   1.000
_cell.length_c   1.000
_cell.angle_alpha   90.00
_cell.angle_beta   90.00
_cell.angle_gamma   90.00
#
_symmetry.space_group_name_H-M   'P 1'
#
loop_
_entity.id
_entity.type
_entity.pdbx_description
1 polymer ?
#
loop_
_entity_poly.entity_id
_entity_poly.type
_entity_poly.pdbx_seq_one_letter_code
_entity_poly.pdbx_strand_id
1 'polypeptide(L)'
;MGVPLTASSASASTFKQERWRLVDDDYARTKILRIAQERYRGWKSTLSATFKAYKDDHKKLLQNRPEELDPEEWEGMIKYFKTDDFQTDPETQEEPNDLQLLALAYCPNGQWIDTEKERVYDEAKKRIAEIEAEECRLLSAEEQDEIYQSIVGSKPNYVRGRGYMAKPPTFAERVRDEVSCEIQTLKKKLEEERAEREAERVVERAEREAERVKRKEERVADRAESDARLEALRRGVHGNICQSISGIQTC
;
A
#
# COMPACT_ATOMS: atom_id res chain seq x y z
N MET A 1 70.16 -7.75 57.89
CA MET A 1 68.81 -8.38 57.86
C MET A 1 67.88 -7.33 57.26
N GLY A 2 67.56 -7.26 55.97
CA GLY A 2 67.56 -8.26 54.92
C GLY A 2 66.13 -8.70 54.59
N VAL A 3 65.30 -7.81 54.03
CA VAL A 3 64.26 -8.15 53.03
C VAL A 3 63.94 -6.88 52.19
N PRO A 4 64.20 -6.84 50.87
CA PRO A 4 63.54 -5.90 49.98
C PRO A 4 62.22 -6.50 49.48
N LEU A 5 61.13 -5.75 49.65
CA LEU A 5 59.79 -6.06 49.14
C LEU A 5 59.79 -6.01 47.60
N THR A 6 59.81 -7.19 47.00
CA THR A 6 59.10 -7.61 45.78
C THR A 6 58.88 -6.56 44.68
N ALA A 7 59.79 -6.51 43.72
CA ALA A 7 59.57 -6.01 42.36
C ALA A 7 58.75 -7.01 41.51
N SER A 8 57.57 -7.43 41.98
CA SER A 8 56.79 -8.51 41.34
C SER A 8 55.47 -8.07 40.69
N SER A 9 55.03 -6.81 40.84
CA SER A 9 53.75 -6.36 40.27
C SER A 9 53.85 -5.76 38.87
N ALA A 10 55.01 -5.21 38.49
CA ALA A 10 55.21 -4.57 37.19
C ALA A 10 55.29 -5.57 36.03
N SER A 11 55.88 -6.75 36.25
CA SER A 11 56.06 -7.80 35.24
C SER A 11 54.78 -8.57 34.91
N ALA A 12 53.83 -8.66 35.85
CA ALA A 12 52.54 -9.32 35.63
C ALA A 12 51.57 -8.46 34.79
N SER A 13 51.70 -7.13 34.85
CA SER A 13 50.87 -6.19 34.09
C SER A 13 51.27 -6.10 32.62
N THR A 14 52.58 -6.13 32.33
CA THR A 14 53.10 -6.13 30.95
C THR A 14 52.77 -7.43 30.23
N PHE A 15 52.91 -8.59 30.89
CA PHE A 15 52.58 -9.89 30.31
C PHE A 15 51.10 -10.05 29.94
N LYS A 16 50.19 -9.40 30.69
CA LYS A 16 48.75 -9.40 30.38
C LYS A 16 48.42 -8.57 29.14
N GLN A 17 49.13 -7.47 28.89
CA GLN A 17 48.91 -6.62 27.71
C GLN A 17 49.45 -7.27 26.43
N GLU A 18 50.59 -7.97 26.51
CA GLU A 18 51.16 -8.72 25.37
C GLU A 18 50.18 -9.76 24.82
N ARG A 19 49.40 -10.42 25.69
CA ARG A 19 48.42 -11.44 25.31
C ARG A 19 47.24 -10.90 24.48
N TRP A 20 46.98 -9.60 24.56
CA TRP A 20 45.91 -8.92 23.83
C TRP A 20 46.45 -8.02 22.71
N ARG A 21 47.77 -7.96 22.49
CA ARG A 21 48.32 -7.31 21.30
C ARG A 21 47.90 -8.13 20.08
N LEU A 22 47.14 -7.48 19.21
CA LEU A 22 46.94 -8.00 17.87
C LEU A 22 48.27 -7.92 17.13
N VAL A 23 48.61 -8.98 16.40
CA VAL A 23 49.75 -8.95 15.48
C VAL A 23 49.44 -7.86 14.45
N ASP A 24 50.33 -6.88 14.31
CA ASP A 24 50.16 -5.77 13.38
C ASP A 24 50.65 -6.17 11.98
N ASP A 25 49.95 -7.12 11.38
CA ASP A 25 50.16 -7.58 10.01
C ASP A 25 48.97 -7.20 9.11
N ASP A 26 49.19 -7.28 7.79
CA ASP A 26 48.18 -6.87 6.81
C ASP A 26 46.91 -7.72 6.90
N TYR A 27 47.02 -9.01 7.24
CA TYR A 27 45.86 -9.89 7.41
C TYR A 27 44.99 -9.45 8.59
N ALA A 28 45.61 -9.13 9.74
CA ALA A 28 44.93 -8.63 10.92
C ALA A 28 44.27 -7.27 10.65
N ARG A 29 44.97 -6.34 9.98
CA ARG A 29 44.42 -5.04 9.57
C ARG A 29 43.21 -5.21 8.65
N THR A 30 43.31 -6.02 7.60
CA THR A 30 42.19 -6.31 6.69
C THR A 30 41.00 -6.91 7.43
N LYS A 31 41.25 -7.85 8.36
CA LYS A 31 40.19 -8.51 9.13
C LYS A 31 39.49 -7.54 10.09
N ILE A 32 40.25 -6.68 10.77
CA ILE A 32 39.70 -5.64 11.65
C ILE A 32 38.85 -4.66 10.84
N LEU A 33 39.36 -4.18 9.70
CA LEU A 33 38.62 -3.29 8.81
C LEU A 33 37.32 -3.93 8.32
N ARG A 34 37.36 -5.20 7.92
CA ARG A 34 36.17 -5.94 7.49
C ARG A 34 35.12 -6.02 8.61
N ILE A 35 35.54 -6.37 9.83
CA ILE A 35 34.63 -6.46 10.99
C ILE A 35 34.06 -5.08 11.31
N ALA A 36 34.88 -4.02 11.28
CA ALA A 36 34.43 -2.65 11.51
C ALA A 36 33.41 -2.21 10.44
N GLN A 37 33.66 -2.51 9.17
CA GLN A 37 32.73 -2.24 8.08
C GLN A 37 31.41 -3.01 8.23
N GLU A 38 31.45 -4.29 8.57
CA GLU A 38 30.23 -5.09 8.83
C GLU A 38 29.42 -4.51 9.99
N ARG A 39 30.07 -4.13 11.09
CA ARG A 39 29.43 -3.48 12.25
C ARG A 39 28.83 -2.14 11.87
N TYR A 40 29.56 -1.31 11.14
CA TYR A 40 29.09 -0.02 10.67
C TYR A 40 27.90 -0.17 9.71
N ARG A 41 27.93 -1.15 8.80
CA ARG A 41 26.80 -1.47 7.91
C ARG A 41 25.56 -1.88 8.69
N GLY A 42 25.70 -2.77 9.68
CA GLY A 42 24.58 -3.20 10.53
C GLY A 42 24.00 -2.06 11.37
N TRP A 43 24.86 -1.21 11.92
CA TRP A 43 24.46 -0.01 12.65
C TRP A 43 23.69 0.97 11.76
N LYS A 44 24.25 1.33 10.59
CA LYS A 44 23.61 2.20 9.60
C LYS A 44 22.26 1.65 9.12
N SER A 45 22.16 0.33 8.92
CA SER A 45 20.90 -0.34 8.56
C SER A 45 19.83 -0.18 9.64
N THR A 46 20.22 -0.30 10.92
CA THR A 46 19.30 -0.11 12.05
C THR A 46 18.79 1.33 12.11
N LEU A 47 19.66 2.32 11.91
CA LEU A 47 19.31 3.73 11.87
C LEU A 47 18.39 4.09 10.68
N SER A 48 18.67 3.54 9.50
CA SER A 48 17.82 3.75 8.33
C SER A 48 16.44 3.10 8.53
N ALA A 49 16.37 1.96 9.21
CA ALA A 49 15.11 1.30 9.50
C ALA A 49 14.23 2.09 10.47
N THR A 50 14.80 2.68 11.53
CA THR A 50 14.05 3.57 12.44
C THR A 50 13.57 4.81 11.69
N PHE A 51 14.39 5.37 10.81
CA PHE A 51 13.99 6.44 9.91
C PHE A 51 12.80 6.06 9.03
N LYS A 52 12.87 4.93 8.31
CA LYS A 52 11.79 4.47 7.43
C LYS A 52 10.49 4.17 8.19
N ALA A 53 10.57 3.63 9.41
CA ALA A 53 9.40 3.28 10.23
C ALA A 53 8.57 4.51 10.67
N TYR A 54 9.21 5.66 10.87
CA TYR A 54 8.57 6.89 11.32
C TYR A 54 8.71 8.04 10.31
N LYS A 55 8.93 7.72 9.03
CA LYS A 55 9.19 8.71 7.98
C LYS A 55 8.10 9.80 7.89
N ASP A 56 6.85 9.41 8.17
CA ASP A 56 5.68 10.28 8.07
C ASP A 56 5.36 11.03 9.39
N ASP A 57 5.96 10.63 10.51
CA ASP A 57 5.72 11.22 11.85
C ASP A 57 7.04 11.68 12.49
N HIS A 58 7.43 12.92 12.17
CA HIS A 58 8.68 13.49 12.63
C HIS A 58 8.80 13.53 14.16
N LYS A 59 7.68 13.69 14.87
CA LYS A 59 7.68 13.71 16.34
C LYS A 59 8.01 12.34 16.91
N LYS A 60 7.42 11.27 16.37
CA LYS A 60 7.77 9.89 16.76
C LYS A 60 9.19 9.53 16.34
N LEU A 61 9.66 10.04 15.21
CA LEU A 61 11.03 9.82 14.75
C LEU A 61 12.08 10.39 15.71
N LEU A 62 11.85 11.60 16.23
CA LEU A 62 12.72 12.20 17.25
C LEU A 62 12.61 11.50 18.61
N GLN A 63 11.43 10.97 18.95
CA GLN A 63 11.22 10.19 20.18
C GLN A 63 11.88 8.81 20.14
N ASN A 64 11.90 8.15 18.99
CA ASN A 64 12.56 6.85 18.78
C ASN A 64 14.01 7.00 18.35
N ARG A 65 14.70 8.01 18.90
CA ARG A 65 16.12 8.23 18.71
C ARG A 65 16.93 7.11 19.38
N PRO A 66 17.93 6.54 18.71
CA PRO A 66 18.88 5.60 19.33
C PRO A 66 19.63 6.23 20.50
N GLU A 67 19.85 5.47 21.58
CA GLU A 67 20.55 5.96 22.80
C GLU A 67 21.99 6.40 22.53
N GLU A 68 22.61 5.84 21.49
CA GLU A 68 24.00 6.07 21.10
C GLU A 68 24.23 7.41 20.41
N LEU A 69 23.17 8.11 19.99
CA LEU A 69 23.25 9.36 19.23
C LEU A 69 22.69 10.53 20.02
N ASP A 70 23.41 11.64 19.98
CA ASP A 70 22.90 12.91 20.50
C ASP A 70 21.79 13.48 19.59
N PRO A 71 20.95 14.41 20.08
CA PRO A 71 19.79 14.88 19.31
C PRO A 71 20.20 15.55 18.00
N GLU A 72 21.27 16.34 18.03
CA GLU A 72 21.83 17.03 16.86
C GLU A 72 22.39 16.04 15.83
N GLU A 73 23.06 14.99 16.30
CA GLU A 73 23.60 13.92 15.44
C GLU A 73 22.46 13.14 14.78
N TRP A 74 21.38 12.85 15.52
CA TRP A 74 20.21 12.19 14.97
C TRP A 74 19.49 13.04 13.93
N GLU A 75 19.33 14.33 14.16
CA GLU A 75 18.79 15.26 13.16
C GLU A 75 19.67 15.31 11.90
N GLY A 76 21.00 15.31 12.07
CA GLY A 76 21.95 15.20 10.96
C GLY A 76 21.78 13.91 10.16
N MET A 77 21.59 12.77 10.84
CA MET A 77 21.37 11.47 10.20
C MET A 77 20.01 11.41 9.48
N ILE A 78 18.95 11.98 10.07
CA ILE A 78 17.64 12.11 9.40
C ILE A 78 17.78 12.93 8.12
N LYS A 79 18.54 14.04 8.16
CA LYS A 79 18.81 14.87 6.98
C LYS A 79 19.57 14.07 5.92
N TYR A 80 20.59 13.32 6.31
CA TYR A 80 21.33 12.44 5.41
C TYR A 80 20.44 11.36 4.78
N PHE A 81 19.55 10.72 5.54
CA PHE A 81 18.62 9.73 4.96
C PHE A 81 17.56 10.32 4.04
N LYS A 82 17.37 11.64 4.06
CA LYS A 82 16.51 12.39 3.15
C LYS A 82 17.22 12.91 1.91
N THR A 83 18.55 12.81 1.80
CA THR A 83 19.25 13.25 0.59
C THR A 83 18.98 12.29 -0.55
N ASP A 84 18.84 12.82 -1.76
CA ASP A 84 18.63 12.04 -2.98
C ASP A 84 19.73 10.97 -3.15
N ASP A 85 21.00 11.33 -2.91
CA ASP A 85 22.15 10.40 -2.91
C ASP A 85 21.98 9.14 -2.03
N PHE A 86 21.09 9.18 -1.04
CA PHE A 86 20.78 8.03 -0.18
C PHE A 86 19.51 7.28 -0.61
N GLN A 87 18.56 7.96 -1.24
CA GLN A 87 17.25 7.39 -1.62
C GLN A 87 17.21 6.86 -3.05
N THR A 88 17.96 7.47 -3.96
CA THR A 88 17.90 7.17 -5.39
C THR A 88 19.19 6.55 -5.90
N ASP A 89 19.05 5.70 -6.92
CA ASP A 89 20.21 5.25 -7.68
C ASP A 89 20.83 6.46 -8.40
N PRO A 90 22.15 6.70 -8.30
CA PRO A 90 22.80 7.81 -9.01
C PRO A 90 22.68 7.71 -10.53
N GLU A 91 22.40 6.53 -11.10
CA GLU A 91 22.25 6.33 -12.53
C GLU A 91 20.80 6.50 -13.04
N THR A 92 19.80 6.05 -12.27
CA THR A 92 18.39 6.08 -12.71
C THR A 92 17.56 7.20 -12.11
N GLN A 93 18.03 7.85 -11.02
CA GLN A 93 17.27 8.83 -10.22
C GLN A 93 15.94 8.31 -9.64
N GLU A 94 15.71 6.99 -9.66
CA GLU A 94 14.54 6.32 -9.09
C GLU A 94 14.96 5.41 -7.92
N GLU A 95 14.06 5.13 -6.97
CA GLU A 95 14.33 4.20 -5.87
C GLU A 95 14.45 2.78 -6.46
N PRO A 96 15.56 2.05 -6.25
CA PRO A 96 15.74 0.74 -6.84
C PRO A 96 14.67 -0.25 -6.35
N ASN A 97 14.07 -0.98 -7.29
CA ASN A 97 13.16 -2.10 -7.01
C ASN A 97 13.85 -3.19 -6.16
N ASP A 98 13.09 -4.01 -5.41
CA ASP A 98 13.63 -5.10 -4.58
C ASP A 98 14.61 -6.03 -5.34
N LEU A 99 14.32 -6.31 -6.62
CA LEU A 99 15.16 -7.13 -7.49
C LEU A 99 16.48 -6.42 -7.88
N GLN A 100 16.44 -5.11 -8.07
CA GLN A 100 17.62 -4.28 -8.33
C GLN A 100 18.50 -4.18 -7.07
N LEU A 101 17.88 -4.00 -5.91
CA LEU A 101 18.57 -4.02 -4.61
C LEU A 101 19.29 -5.35 -4.37
N LEU A 102 18.69 -6.48 -4.78
CA LEU A 102 19.33 -7.78 -4.69
C LEU A 102 20.61 -7.84 -5.54
N ALA A 103 20.56 -7.38 -6.78
CA ALA A 103 21.72 -7.35 -7.67
C ALA A 103 22.82 -6.42 -7.13
N LEU A 104 22.49 -5.22 -6.68
CA LEU A 104 23.46 -4.30 -6.09
C LEU A 104 24.14 -4.89 -4.84
N ALA A 105 23.39 -5.62 -4.01
CA ALA A 105 23.91 -6.20 -2.78
C ALA A 105 24.80 -7.44 -3.01
N TYR A 106 24.46 -8.27 -4.00
CA TYR A 106 25.10 -9.57 -4.22
C TYR A 106 25.91 -9.68 -5.50
N CYS A 107 25.91 -8.65 -6.34
CA CYS A 107 26.66 -8.57 -7.60
C CYS A 107 27.38 -7.22 -7.80
N PRO A 108 28.14 -6.70 -6.80
CA PRO A 108 28.70 -5.34 -6.84
C PRO A 108 29.76 -5.12 -7.93
N ASN A 109 30.42 -6.17 -8.42
CA ASN A 109 31.43 -6.11 -9.49
C ASN A 109 31.01 -6.87 -10.76
N GLY A 110 29.71 -7.14 -10.94
CA GLY A 110 29.22 -7.99 -12.03
C GLY A 110 29.47 -9.49 -11.81
N GLN A 111 29.92 -9.89 -10.62
CA GLN A 111 30.04 -11.30 -10.21
C GLN A 111 29.16 -11.56 -8.98
N TRP A 112 28.34 -12.61 -9.05
CA TRP A 112 27.50 -13.05 -7.95
C TRP A 112 28.33 -13.63 -6.81
N ILE A 113 28.13 -13.08 -5.62
CA ILE A 113 28.79 -13.53 -4.38
C ILE A 113 28.12 -14.80 -3.83
N ASP A 114 26.85 -15.02 -4.18
CA ASP A 114 26.02 -16.13 -3.68
C ASP A 114 25.19 -16.72 -4.82
N THR A 115 25.43 -18.00 -5.11
CA THR A 115 24.77 -18.76 -6.18
C THR A 115 23.26 -18.94 -5.94
N GLU A 116 22.81 -18.97 -4.67
CA GLU A 116 21.38 -19.04 -4.39
C GLU A 116 20.70 -17.70 -4.72
N LYS A 117 21.38 -16.58 -4.50
CA LYS A 117 20.86 -15.26 -4.87
C LYS A 117 20.83 -15.03 -6.37
N GLU A 118 21.84 -15.55 -7.08
CA GLU A 118 21.85 -15.62 -8.54
C GLU A 118 20.63 -16.40 -9.05
N ARG A 119 20.37 -17.59 -8.51
CA ARG A 119 19.20 -18.41 -8.92
C ARG A 119 17.86 -17.68 -8.70
N VAL A 120 17.70 -17.04 -7.54
CA VAL A 120 16.49 -16.26 -7.22
C VAL A 120 16.33 -15.09 -8.18
N TYR A 121 17.41 -14.39 -8.50
CA TYR A 121 17.39 -13.28 -9.45
C TYR A 121 16.99 -13.72 -10.85
N ASP A 122 17.61 -14.80 -11.35
CA ASP A 122 17.33 -15.35 -12.68
C ASP A 122 15.89 -15.87 -12.78
N GLU A 123 15.40 -16.53 -11.72
CA GLU A 123 14.01 -17.00 -11.65
C GLU A 123 13.02 -15.83 -11.69
N ALA A 124 13.27 -14.75 -10.94
CA ALA A 124 12.42 -13.56 -10.93
C ALA A 124 12.42 -12.87 -12.30
N LYS A 125 13.60 -12.65 -12.89
CA LYS A 125 13.76 -12.10 -14.24
C LYS A 125 12.98 -12.90 -15.28
N LYS A 126 13.05 -14.23 -15.20
CA LYS A 126 12.34 -15.12 -16.11
C LYS A 126 10.83 -14.98 -15.98
N ARG A 127 10.28 -15.00 -14.75
CA ARG A 127 8.83 -14.85 -14.53
C ARG A 127 8.31 -13.48 -14.97
N ILE A 128 9.08 -12.41 -14.74
CA ILE A 128 8.77 -11.07 -15.22
C ILE A 128 8.65 -11.07 -16.75
N ALA A 129 9.66 -11.61 -17.45
CA ALA A 129 9.65 -11.66 -18.91
C ALA A 129 8.50 -12.51 -19.48
N GLU A 130 8.11 -13.60 -18.81
CA GLU A 130 6.96 -14.43 -19.19
C GLU A 130 5.63 -13.65 -19.08
N ILE A 131 5.42 -12.94 -17.97
CA ILE A 131 4.19 -12.15 -17.74
C ILE A 131 4.14 -10.94 -18.68
N GLU A 132 5.26 -10.24 -18.88
CA GLU A 132 5.33 -9.09 -19.80
C GLU A 132 5.02 -9.51 -21.25
N ALA A 133 5.42 -10.71 -21.65
CA ALA A 133 5.10 -11.28 -22.95
C ALA A 133 3.63 -11.71 -23.05
N GLU A 134 3.02 -12.23 -21.98
CA GLU A 134 1.61 -12.64 -21.96
C GLU A 134 0.66 -11.43 -21.92
N GLU A 135 0.99 -10.41 -21.14
CA GLU A 135 0.18 -9.19 -21.01
C GLU A 135 0.50 -8.14 -22.09
N CYS A 136 1.53 -8.36 -22.92
CA CYS A 136 2.01 -7.44 -23.95
C CYS A 136 2.28 -6.01 -23.39
N ARG A 137 2.74 -5.90 -22.14
CA ARG A 137 3.11 -4.64 -21.48
C ARG A 137 4.28 -4.86 -20.53
N LEU A 138 5.02 -3.79 -20.23
CA LEU A 138 6.03 -3.80 -19.18
C LEU A 138 5.37 -3.74 -17.80
N LEU A 139 5.91 -4.50 -16.86
CA LEU A 139 5.45 -4.50 -15.48
C LEU A 139 6.00 -3.30 -14.72
N SER A 140 5.19 -2.74 -13.83
CA SER A 140 5.64 -1.67 -12.92
C SER A 140 6.60 -2.21 -11.86
N ALA A 141 7.29 -1.33 -11.15
CA ALA A 141 8.18 -1.71 -10.06
C ALA A 141 7.41 -2.48 -8.96
N GLU A 142 6.18 -2.09 -8.65
CA GLU A 142 5.37 -2.79 -7.65
C GLU A 142 5.04 -4.22 -8.09
N GLU A 143 4.73 -4.44 -9.37
CA GLU A 143 4.40 -5.75 -9.92
C GLU A 143 5.64 -6.67 -9.96
N GLN A 144 6.81 -6.12 -10.31
CA GLN A 144 8.07 -6.83 -10.25
C GLN A 144 8.46 -7.22 -8.81
N ASP A 145 8.22 -6.33 -7.83
CA ASP A 145 8.41 -6.63 -6.42
C ASP A 145 7.51 -7.79 -5.95
N GLU A 146 6.24 -7.81 -6.36
CA GLU A 146 5.30 -8.88 -6.00
C GLU A 146 5.77 -10.25 -6.52
N ILE A 147 6.28 -10.31 -7.75
CA ILE A 147 6.85 -11.53 -8.33
C ILE A 147 8.07 -12.00 -7.54
N TYR A 148 8.99 -11.08 -7.22
CA TYR A 148 10.17 -11.39 -6.42
C TYR A 148 9.79 -11.91 -5.02
N GLN A 149 8.84 -11.27 -4.34
CA GLN A 149 8.37 -11.69 -3.02
C GLN A 149 7.67 -13.06 -3.05
N SER A 150 7.00 -13.41 -4.16
CA SER A 150 6.43 -14.75 -4.37
C SER A 150 7.51 -15.84 -4.41
N ILE A 151 8.69 -15.54 -4.97
CA ILE A 151 9.82 -16.49 -5.06
C ILE A 151 10.55 -16.63 -3.72
N VAL A 152 10.89 -15.51 -3.08
CA VAL A 152 11.63 -15.51 -1.80
C VAL A 152 10.73 -15.93 -0.63
N GLY A 153 9.42 -15.78 -0.80
CA GLY A 153 8.42 -15.98 0.23
C GLY A 153 8.43 -14.86 1.28
N SER A 154 7.41 -14.85 2.12
CA SER A 154 7.40 -13.96 3.29
C SER A 154 8.46 -14.43 4.29
N LYS A 155 9.44 -13.56 4.59
CA LYS A 155 10.35 -13.79 5.73
C LYS A 155 9.49 -14.10 6.98
N PRO A 156 9.68 -15.26 7.63
CA PRO A 156 8.98 -15.51 8.88
C PRO A 156 9.34 -14.37 9.84
N ASN A 157 8.32 -13.73 10.41
CA ASN A 157 8.43 -12.61 11.34
C ASN A 157 8.66 -11.20 10.76
N TYR A 158 8.61 -10.99 9.44
CA TYR A 158 8.65 -9.65 8.84
C TYR A 158 7.27 -9.23 8.33
N VAL A 159 6.81 -8.02 8.71
CA VAL A 159 5.55 -7.43 8.22
C VAL A 159 5.88 -6.18 7.40
N ARG A 160 5.58 -6.21 6.10
CA ARG A 160 5.78 -5.08 5.17
C ARG A 160 5.08 -3.83 5.71
N GLY A 161 5.78 -2.69 5.66
CA GLY A 161 5.25 -1.40 6.10
C GLY A 161 5.21 -1.15 7.62
N ARG A 162 5.68 -2.10 8.46
CA ARG A 162 5.75 -1.90 9.93
C ARG A 162 7.15 -1.66 10.48
N GLY A 163 8.18 -1.68 9.63
CA GLY A 163 9.56 -1.42 10.00
C GLY A 163 10.27 -2.60 10.66
N TYR A 164 11.60 -2.52 10.69
CA TYR A 164 12.46 -3.47 11.40
C TYR A 164 12.19 -3.30 12.90
N MET A 165 11.91 -4.39 13.63
CA MET A 165 11.47 -4.44 15.05
C MET A 165 9.96 -4.47 15.33
N ALA A 166 9.09 -4.38 14.32
CA ALA A 166 7.69 -4.71 14.56
C ALA A 166 7.56 -6.19 14.95
N LYS A 167 7.03 -6.46 16.14
CA LYS A 167 6.69 -7.83 16.52
C LYS A 167 5.66 -8.33 15.50
N PRO A 168 5.96 -9.40 14.75
CA PRO A 168 4.97 -9.97 13.86
C PRO A 168 3.76 -10.39 14.69
N PRO A 169 2.53 -10.21 14.15
CA PRO A 169 1.35 -10.64 14.84
C PRO A 169 1.46 -12.13 15.15
N THR A 170 1.20 -12.48 16.41
CA THR A 170 1.11 -13.86 16.87
C THR A 170 0.09 -14.62 16.02
N PHE A 171 0.18 -15.96 15.99
CA PHE A 171 -0.79 -16.77 15.26
C PHE A 171 -2.23 -16.42 15.65
N ALA A 172 -2.48 -16.22 16.94
CA ALA A 172 -3.78 -15.79 17.45
C ALA A 172 -4.21 -14.40 16.96
N GLU A 173 -3.28 -13.45 16.81
CA GLU A 173 -3.56 -12.13 16.24
C GLU A 173 -3.89 -12.22 14.76
N ARG A 174 -3.15 -13.00 13.98
CA ARG A 174 -3.43 -13.20 12.55
C ARG A 174 -4.82 -13.81 12.34
N VAL A 175 -5.17 -14.83 13.12
CA VAL A 175 -6.51 -15.44 13.07
C VAL A 175 -7.58 -14.43 13.47
N ARG A 176 -7.34 -13.59 14.49
CA ARG A 176 -8.29 -12.53 14.86
C ARG A 176 -8.47 -11.49 13.76
N ASP A 177 -7.38 -11.08 13.11
CA ASP A 177 -7.42 -10.09 12.03
C ASP A 177 -8.13 -10.67 10.80
N GLU A 178 -7.84 -11.91 10.42
CA GLU A 178 -8.50 -12.63 9.33
C GLU A 178 -10.01 -12.75 9.58
N VAL A 179 -10.40 -13.24 10.77
CA VAL A 179 -11.81 -13.31 11.18
C VAL A 179 -12.45 -11.91 11.21
N SER A 180 -11.72 -10.88 11.62
CA SER A 180 -12.24 -9.51 11.65
C SER A 180 -12.48 -8.96 10.24
N CYS A 181 -11.58 -9.23 9.29
CA CYS A 181 -11.74 -8.90 7.88
C CYS A 181 -12.93 -9.65 7.27
N GLU A 182 -13.08 -10.95 7.55
CA GLU A 182 -14.24 -11.73 7.12
C GLU A 182 -15.55 -11.18 7.69
N ILE A 183 -15.58 -10.82 8.98
CA ILE A 183 -16.76 -10.21 9.59
C ILE A 183 -17.10 -8.87 8.93
N GLN A 184 -16.12 -8.04 8.60
CA GLN A 184 -16.36 -6.76 7.92
C GLN A 184 -16.89 -6.95 6.50
N THR A 185 -16.30 -7.89 5.74
CA THR A 185 -16.78 -8.19 4.38
C THR A 185 -18.19 -8.77 4.40
N LEU A 186 -18.51 -9.68 5.33
CA LEU A 186 -19.86 -10.20 5.49
C LEU A 186 -20.86 -9.14 5.94
N LYS A 187 -20.47 -8.23 6.84
CA LYS A 187 -21.32 -7.09 7.24
C LYS A 187 -21.66 -6.20 6.06
N LYS A 188 -20.66 -5.86 5.24
CA LYS A 188 -20.87 -5.04 4.03
C LYS A 188 -21.83 -5.71 3.05
N LYS A 189 -21.65 -7.01 2.80
CA LYS A 189 -22.56 -7.80 1.94
C LYS A 189 -23.98 -7.81 2.50
N LEU A 190 -24.15 -7.97 3.81
CA LEU A 190 -25.46 -7.97 4.45
C LEU A 190 -26.15 -6.59 4.36
N GLU A 191 -25.39 -5.50 4.50
CA GLU A 191 -25.91 -4.14 4.32
C GLU A 191 -26.33 -3.88 2.87
N GLU A 192 -25.51 -4.32 1.91
CA GLU A 192 -25.79 -4.22 0.48
C GLU A 192 -27.06 -5.00 0.10
N GLU A 193 -27.18 -6.24 0.58
CA GLU A 193 -28.37 -7.09 0.37
C GLU A 193 -29.63 -6.50 1.03
N ARG A 194 -29.48 -5.81 2.17
CA ARG A 194 -30.59 -5.09 2.81
C ARG A 194 -31.00 -3.86 2.02
N ALA A 195 -30.03 -3.10 1.52
CA ALA A 195 -30.27 -1.93 0.69
C ALA A 195 -30.95 -2.32 -0.64
N GLU A 196 -30.53 -3.43 -1.25
CA GLU A 196 -31.14 -3.97 -2.47
C GLU A 196 -32.61 -4.37 -2.24
N ARG A 197 -32.90 -5.12 -1.17
CA ARG A 197 -34.28 -5.47 -0.80
C ARG A 197 -35.14 -4.26 -0.44
N GLU A 198 -34.54 -3.18 0.05
CA GLU A 198 -35.26 -1.94 0.30
C GLU A 198 -35.54 -1.18 -1.00
N ALA A 199 -34.56 -1.11 -1.91
CA ALA A 199 -34.72 -0.53 -3.24
C ALA A 199 -35.80 -1.27 -4.05
N GLU A 200 -35.81 -2.60 -4.03
CA GLU A 200 -36.84 -3.41 -4.69
C GLU A 200 -38.24 -3.06 -4.16
N ARG A 201 -38.41 -2.93 -2.83
CA ARG A 201 -39.67 -2.54 -2.21
C ARG A 201 -40.11 -1.12 -2.58
N VAL A 202 -39.16 -0.20 -2.78
CA VAL A 202 -39.45 1.16 -3.23
C VAL A 202 -39.89 1.17 -4.69
N VAL A 203 -39.19 0.42 -5.56
CA VAL A 203 -39.56 0.27 -6.97
C VAL A 203 -40.95 -0.34 -7.10
N GLU A 204 -41.23 -1.43 -6.40
CA GLU A 204 -42.53 -2.10 -6.42
C GLU A 204 -43.66 -1.18 -5.92
N ARG A 205 -43.38 -0.29 -4.96
CA ARG A 205 -44.34 0.73 -4.51
C ARG A 205 -44.57 1.80 -5.57
N ALA A 206 -43.51 2.29 -6.22
CA ALA A 206 -43.59 3.30 -7.26
C ALA A 206 -44.34 2.79 -8.51
N GLU A 207 -44.13 1.52 -8.89
CA GLU A 207 -44.87 0.89 -9.99
C GLU A 207 -46.37 0.81 -9.72
N ARG A 208 -46.76 0.37 -8.52
CA ARG A 208 -48.18 0.36 -8.10
C ARG A 208 -48.79 1.76 -8.11
N GLU A 209 -48.03 2.78 -7.70
CA GLU A 209 -48.49 4.15 -7.72
C GLU A 209 -48.64 4.69 -9.15
N ALA A 210 -47.68 4.42 -10.03
CA ALA A 210 -47.72 4.77 -11.45
C ALA A 210 -48.91 4.10 -12.16
N GLU A 211 -49.20 2.83 -11.86
CA GLU A 211 -50.37 2.15 -12.42
C GLU A 211 -51.68 2.81 -11.96
N ARG A 212 -51.75 3.21 -10.68
CA ARG A 212 -52.92 3.93 -10.15
C ARG A 212 -53.09 5.31 -10.79
N VAL A 213 -52.00 6.03 -11.04
CA VAL A 213 -52.02 7.33 -11.74
C VAL A 213 -52.48 7.13 -13.18
N LYS A 214 -51.87 6.20 -13.93
CA LYS A 214 -52.25 5.88 -15.31
C LYS A 214 -53.74 5.54 -15.44
N ARG A 215 -54.27 4.67 -14.56
CA ARG A 215 -55.71 4.35 -14.53
C ARG A 215 -56.60 5.57 -14.21
N LYS A 216 -56.10 6.55 -13.44
CA LYS A 216 -56.84 7.80 -13.18
C LYS A 216 -56.81 8.71 -14.39
N GLU A 217 -55.65 8.85 -15.03
CA GLU A 217 -55.47 9.66 -16.24
C GLU A 217 -56.33 9.14 -17.39
N GLU A 218 -56.38 7.82 -17.60
CA GLU A 218 -57.26 7.19 -18.59
C GLU A 218 -58.74 7.53 -18.34
N ARG A 219 -59.21 7.40 -17.09
CA ARG A 219 -60.57 7.81 -16.72
C ARG A 219 -60.84 9.30 -16.90
N VAL A 220 -59.83 10.16 -16.74
CA VAL A 220 -59.96 11.60 -16.97
C VAL A 220 -59.99 11.91 -18.47
N ALA A 221 -59.17 11.22 -19.27
CA ALA A 221 -59.15 11.34 -20.72
C ALA A 221 -60.49 10.89 -21.34
N ASP A 222 -61.04 9.75 -20.90
CA ASP A 222 -62.35 9.26 -21.35
C ASP A 222 -63.47 10.26 -21.06
N ARG A 223 -63.46 10.87 -19.86
CA ARG A 223 -64.42 11.93 -19.49
C ARG A 223 -64.25 13.17 -20.35
N ALA A 224 -63.01 13.63 -20.55
CA ALA A 224 -62.71 14.78 -21.39
C ALA A 224 -63.13 14.55 -22.85
N GLU A 225 -62.96 13.33 -23.38
CA GLU A 225 -63.41 12.97 -24.72
C GLU A 225 -64.94 12.98 -24.83
N SER A 226 -65.63 12.41 -23.84
CA SER A 226 -67.09 12.46 -23.76
C SER A 226 -67.61 13.90 -23.70
N ASP A 227 -67.00 14.74 -22.87
CA ASP A 227 -67.36 16.15 -22.74
C ASP A 227 -67.08 16.92 -24.04
N ALA A 228 -65.94 16.68 -24.70
CA ALA A 228 -65.60 17.29 -25.99
C ALA A 228 -66.58 16.86 -27.11
N ARG A 229 -67.02 15.59 -27.12
CA ARG A 229 -68.07 15.11 -28.05
C ARG A 229 -69.40 15.83 -27.81
N LEU A 230 -69.79 16.02 -26.55
CA LEU A 230 -71.00 16.77 -26.18
C LEU A 230 -70.89 18.25 -26.59
N GLU A 231 -69.73 18.88 -26.41
CA GLU A 231 -69.50 20.25 -26.86
C GLU A 231 -69.52 20.39 -28.39
N ALA A 232 -68.94 19.45 -29.12
CA ALA A 232 -68.97 19.43 -30.59
C ALA A 232 -70.42 19.31 -31.11
N LEU A 233 -71.23 18.44 -30.51
CA LEU A 233 -72.66 18.33 -30.78
C LEU A 233 -73.39 19.65 -30.50
N ARG A 234 -73.14 20.30 -29.34
CA ARG A 234 -73.72 21.61 -29.03
C ARG A 234 -73.32 22.69 -30.04
N ARG A 235 -72.04 22.75 -30.44
CA ARG A 235 -71.54 23.71 -31.44
C ARG A 235 -72.15 23.46 -32.82
N GLY A 236 -72.30 22.20 -33.24
CA GLY A 236 -72.96 21.84 -34.49
C GLY A 236 -74.43 22.26 -34.52
N VAL A 237 -75.15 22.05 -33.42
CA VAL A 237 -76.55 22.51 -33.30
C VAL A 237 -76.63 24.05 -33.34
N HIS A 238 -75.76 24.76 -32.64
CA HIS A 238 -75.73 26.24 -32.69
C HIS A 238 -75.34 26.77 -34.08
N GLY A 239 -74.39 26.14 -34.77
CA GLY A 239 -73.99 26.50 -36.13
C GLY A 239 -75.12 26.30 -37.15
N ASN A 240 -75.86 25.19 -37.06
CA ASN A 240 -77.02 24.91 -37.91
C ASN A 240 -78.17 25.89 -37.66
N ILE A 241 -78.39 26.31 -36.41
CA ILE A 241 -79.36 27.34 -36.05
C ILE A 241 -78.96 28.70 -36.64
N CYS A 242 -77.68 29.09 -36.53
CA CYS A 242 -77.19 30.34 -37.10
C CYS A 242 -77.29 30.38 -38.64
N GLN A 243 -76.99 29.27 -39.34
CA GLN A 243 -77.16 29.18 -40.80
C GLN A 243 -78.63 29.24 -41.23
N SER A 244 -79.53 28.62 -40.46
CA SER A 244 -80.97 28.67 -40.71
C SER A 244 -81.53 30.09 -40.52
N ILE A 245 -80.99 30.85 -39.56
CA ILE A 245 -81.38 32.25 -39.34
C ILE A 245 -80.80 33.19 -40.41
N SER A 246 -79.55 32.99 -40.86
CA SER A 246 -78.95 33.78 -41.94
C SER A 246 -79.58 33.51 -43.32
N GLY A 247 -80.09 32.29 -43.54
CA GLY A 247 -80.85 31.95 -44.76
C GLY A 247 -82.25 32.58 -44.82
N ILE A 248 -82.81 32.99 -43.68
CA ILE A 248 -84.10 33.69 -43.62
C ILE A 248 -83.92 35.21 -43.87
N GLN A 249 -82.72 35.77 -43.66
CA GLN A 249 -82.42 37.19 -43.85
C GLN A 249 -81.96 37.59 -45.27
N THR A 250 -81.90 36.65 -46.23
CA THR A 250 -81.48 36.92 -47.62
C THR A 250 -82.59 36.77 -48.67
N CYS A 251 -83.86 36.75 -48.25
CA CYS A 251 -85.02 36.89 -49.14
C CYS A 251 -85.66 38.27 -49.01
#